data_AF-A0A7C5QMJ7-F1
#
_entry.id   AF-A0A7C5QMJ7-F1
#
_cell.length_a   1.000
_cell.length_b   1.000
_cell.length_c   1.000
_cell.angle_alpha   90.00
_cell.angle_beta   90.00
_cell.angle_gamma   90.00
#
_symmetry.space_group_name_H-M   'P 1'
#
loop_
_entity.id
_entity.type
_entity.pdbx_description
1 polymer ?
#
loop_
_entity_poly.entity_id
_entity_poly.type
_entity_poly.pdbx_seq_one_letter_code
_entity_poly.pdbx_strand_id
1 'polypeptide(L)'
;MMRLRQILKGLGSLKLAVALLTMVAAVLTVATFYEARTSTQAVTTQVYRSWWFNVLLGALALNLAAAAAVRWPWTRRQIGFVVTHAGLILILGGCGAAFHFGAEGMMALRVGEPPRNMVQRENWALIVVTPDSPQPIKQPLRVGRRGLVPVSLSLPGGARLAAEEVVANSTVQTTVTEGNPARNPAIQLSLGSASVQHRLRQWLLAHDPEANRAMWGPALVEFRAAKDAVEARELTATTAVHGLMLRVVILPDDTLQYVASSRAGVKNGTCQVGDAIQPGWMDVQVRVEQLLTNAVLTTQVMPLPQDREHNVPALRVSVYDDGPPRTEWLPFGQETILSLGGKQIHAMFAWDMLALPFTVTLEDFVVERDEGGQNIAGWTSKVLFTDPTTGRQKKADIWMNHPAIFHGYKFSQASWDPNDLKYTVLQVKKDPMWVTALTWGGSALTILGIGLMFYARRWV
;
A
#
# COMPACT_ATOMS: atom_id res chain seq x y z
N MET A 1 -37.32 -24.60 -32.00
CA MET A 1 -38.05 -24.49 -30.71
C MET A 1 -37.87 -25.70 -29.78
N MET A 2 -37.97 -26.96 -30.23
CA MET A 2 -37.78 -28.15 -29.37
C MET A 2 -36.41 -28.23 -28.66
N ARG A 3 -35.31 -27.96 -29.38
CA ARG A 3 -33.95 -27.98 -28.81
C ARG A 3 -33.74 -26.96 -27.69
N LEU A 4 -34.23 -25.73 -27.86
CA LEU A 4 -34.13 -24.67 -26.84
C LEU A 4 -34.87 -25.06 -25.55
N ARG A 5 -36.07 -25.64 -25.68
CA ARG A 5 -36.86 -26.09 -24.52
C ARG A 5 -36.21 -27.26 -23.80
N GLN A 6 -35.53 -28.17 -24.52
CA GLN A 6 -34.76 -29.26 -23.92
C GLN A 6 -33.54 -28.74 -23.16
N ILE A 7 -32.80 -27.77 -23.73
CA ILE A 7 -31.66 -27.12 -23.07
C ILE A 7 -32.12 -26.41 -21.79
N LEU A 8 -33.19 -25.61 -21.85
CA LEU A 8 -33.74 -24.92 -20.67
C LEU A 8 -34.20 -25.89 -19.59
N LYS A 9 -34.79 -27.05 -19.94
CA LYS A 9 -35.18 -28.09 -18.98
C LYS A 9 -33.96 -28.71 -18.27
N GLY A 10 -32.86 -28.93 -19.00
CA GLY A 10 -31.61 -29.39 -18.39
C GLY A 10 -31.03 -28.36 -17.44
N LEU A 11 -30.88 -27.12 -17.92
CA LEU A 11 -30.34 -26.00 -17.15
C LEU A 11 -31.20 -25.62 -15.94
N GLY A 12 -32.53 -25.76 -16.02
CA GLY A 12 -33.46 -25.46 -14.92
C GLY A 12 -33.80 -26.67 -14.03
N SER A 13 -33.02 -27.75 -14.08
CA SER A 13 -33.31 -28.97 -13.34
C SER A 13 -32.98 -28.85 -11.84
N LEU A 14 -33.79 -29.49 -10.99
CA LEU A 14 -33.57 -29.52 -9.54
C LEU A 14 -32.28 -30.25 -9.15
N LYS A 15 -31.92 -31.32 -9.86
CA LYS A 15 -30.67 -32.07 -9.62
C LYS A 15 -29.44 -31.17 -9.81
N LEU A 16 -29.44 -30.36 -10.87
CA LEU A 16 -28.38 -29.38 -11.12
C LEU A 16 -28.37 -28.29 -10.04
N ALA A 17 -29.54 -27.79 -9.64
CA ALA A 17 -29.65 -26.77 -8.58
C ALA A 17 -29.03 -27.27 -7.25
N VAL A 18 -29.38 -28.49 -6.82
CA VAL A 18 -28.83 -29.10 -5.61
C VAL A 18 -27.31 -29.26 -5.73
N ALA A 19 -26.81 -29.78 -6.85
CA ALA A 19 -25.38 -29.93 -7.06
C ALA A 19 -24.62 -28.59 -6.99
N LEU A 20 -25.14 -27.54 -7.63
CA LEU A 20 -24.55 -26.20 -7.60
C LEU A 20 -24.56 -25.60 -6.19
N LEU A 21 -25.68 -25.71 -5.46
CA LEU A 21 -25.79 -25.22 -4.09
C LEU A 21 -24.84 -25.98 -3.13
N THR A 22 -24.73 -27.30 -3.27
CA THR A 22 -23.77 -28.10 -2.49
C THR A 22 -22.34 -27.69 -2.79
N MET A 23 -22.00 -27.43 -4.06
CA MET A 23 -20.67 -26.97 -4.44
C MET A 23 -20.35 -25.57 -3.88
N VAL A 24 -21.30 -24.63 -3.95
CA VAL A 24 -21.15 -23.30 -3.32
C VAL A 24 -20.94 -23.46 -1.81
N ALA A 25 -21.76 -24.25 -1.13
CA ALA A 25 -21.63 -24.48 0.31
C ALA A 25 -20.26 -25.07 0.67
N ALA A 26 -19.80 -26.09 -0.04
CA ALA A 26 -18.48 -26.70 0.18
C ALA A 26 -17.34 -25.69 -0.01
N VAL A 27 -17.40 -24.86 -1.06
CA VAL A 27 -16.40 -23.81 -1.30
C VAL A 27 -16.40 -22.78 -0.17
N LEU A 28 -17.57 -22.32 0.28
CA LEU A 28 -17.67 -21.37 1.39
C LEU A 28 -17.11 -21.97 2.69
N THR A 29 -17.43 -23.23 2.99
CA THR A 29 -16.88 -23.94 4.17
C THR A 29 -15.36 -24.02 4.12
N VAL A 30 -14.77 -24.43 2.98
CA VAL A 30 -13.31 -24.49 2.83
C VAL A 30 -12.69 -23.10 2.91
N ALA A 31 -13.32 -22.08 2.32
CA ALA A 31 -12.86 -20.69 2.38
C ALA A 31 -12.79 -20.19 3.83
N THR A 32 -13.79 -20.48 4.66
CA THR A 32 -13.80 -20.12 6.08
C THR A 32 -12.66 -20.79 6.86
N PHE A 33 -12.41 -22.08 6.64
CA PHE A 33 -11.27 -22.76 7.29
C PHE A 33 -9.91 -22.24 6.82
N TYR A 34 -9.81 -21.90 5.54
CA TYR A 34 -8.59 -21.32 4.98
C TYR A 34 -8.33 -19.90 5.52
N GLU A 35 -9.39 -19.09 5.67
CA GLU A 35 -9.32 -17.75 6.27
C GLU A 35 -8.79 -17.79 7.70
N ALA A 36 -9.29 -18.73 8.50
CA ALA A 36 -8.86 -18.92 9.89
C ALA A 36 -7.36 -19.22 10.05
N ARG A 37 -6.68 -19.68 8.99
CA ARG A 37 -5.24 -20.01 8.99
C ARG A 37 -4.37 -19.01 8.24
N THR A 38 -4.95 -18.06 7.52
CA THR A 38 -4.23 -17.15 6.64
C THR A 38 -4.65 -15.71 6.92
N SER A 39 -5.39 -15.08 6.01
CA SER A 39 -5.93 -13.74 6.17
C SER A 39 -7.17 -13.54 5.30
N THR A 40 -8.03 -12.60 5.69
CA THR A 40 -9.22 -12.22 4.92
C THR A 40 -8.85 -11.76 3.50
N GLN A 41 -7.72 -11.07 3.33
CA GLN A 41 -7.24 -10.63 2.02
C GLN A 41 -6.84 -11.82 1.12
N ALA A 42 -6.20 -12.85 1.68
CA ALA A 42 -5.81 -14.04 0.93
C ALA A 42 -7.03 -14.81 0.40
N VAL A 43 -8.06 -15.00 1.23
CA VAL A 43 -9.28 -15.73 0.81
C VAL A 43 -10.09 -14.92 -0.20
N THR A 44 -10.20 -13.61 0.03
CA THR A 44 -10.92 -12.71 -0.88
C THR A 44 -10.31 -12.76 -2.28
N THR A 45 -9.01 -12.59 -2.40
CA THR A 45 -8.31 -12.60 -3.70
C THR A 45 -8.33 -13.98 -4.38
N GLN A 46 -8.19 -15.07 -3.62
CA GLN A 46 -8.03 -16.41 -4.20
C GLN A 46 -9.36 -17.13 -4.47
N VAL A 47 -10.42 -16.83 -3.70
CA VAL A 47 -11.72 -17.49 -3.76
C VAL A 47 -12.80 -16.52 -4.22
N TYR A 48 -13.15 -15.53 -3.40
CA TYR A 48 -14.35 -14.70 -3.63
C TYR A 48 -14.24 -13.82 -4.88
N ARG A 49 -13.04 -13.35 -5.22
CA ARG A 49 -12.77 -12.54 -6.42
C ARG A 49 -12.29 -13.36 -7.63
N SER A 50 -12.29 -14.68 -7.52
CA SER A 50 -11.78 -15.55 -8.56
C SER A 50 -12.77 -15.76 -9.70
N TRP A 51 -12.26 -15.93 -10.92
CA TRP A 51 -13.09 -16.17 -12.10
C TRP A 51 -13.90 -17.48 -11.97
N TRP A 52 -13.33 -18.52 -11.38
CA TRP A 52 -13.98 -19.82 -11.26
C TRP A 52 -15.15 -19.78 -10.28
N PHE A 53 -15.03 -19.03 -9.18
CA PHE A 53 -16.12 -18.85 -8.23
C PHE A 53 -17.23 -18.01 -8.84
N ASN A 54 -16.89 -16.97 -9.61
CA ASN A 54 -17.85 -16.19 -10.37
C ASN A 54 -18.59 -17.03 -11.44
N VAL A 55 -17.90 -17.97 -12.11
CA VAL A 55 -18.54 -18.92 -13.03
C VAL A 55 -19.52 -19.84 -12.29
N LEU A 56 -19.18 -20.31 -11.09
CA LEU A 56 -20.08 -21.10 -10.26
C LEU A 56 -21.34 -20.31 -9.86
N LEU A 57 -21.19 -19.07 -9.39
CA LEU A 57 -22.33 -18.20 -9.07
C LEU A 57 -23.17 -17.87 -10.32
N GLY A 58 -22.52 -17.66 -11.47
CA GLY A 58 -23.18 -17.45 -12.76
C GLY A 58 -23.98 -18.68 -13.22
N ALA A 59 -23.44 -19.89 -13.02
CA ALA A 59 -24.15 -21.14 -13.31
C ALA A 59 -25.39 -21.31 -12.41
N LEU A 60 -25.29 -20.94 -11.13
CA LEU A 60 -26.43 -20.92 -10.21
C LEU A 60 -27.49 -19.91 -10.67
N ALA A 61 -27.10 -18.69 -11.02
CA ALA A 61 -28.02 -17.67 -11.55
C ALA A 61 -28.74 -18.13 -12.83
N LEU A 62 -28.00 -18.76 -13.75
CA LEU A 62 -28.56 -19.32 -14.98
C LEU A 62 -29.54 -20.47 -14.69
N ASN A 63 -29.23 -21.34 -13.72
CA ASN A 63 -30.13 -22.40 -13.29
C ASN A 63 -31.44 -21.83 -12.73
N LEU A 64 -31.38 -20.81 -11.85
CA LEU A 64 -32.56 -20.12 -11.32
C LEU A 64 -33.41 -19.49 -12.44
N ALA A 65 -32.76 -18.80 -13.38
CA ALA A 65 -33.44 -18.18 -14.52
C ALA A 65 -34.11 -19.21 -15.42
N ALA A 66 -33.42 -20.30 -15.75
CA ALA A 66 -33.96 -21.39 -16.56
C ALA A 66 -35.13 -22.11 -15.84
N ALA A 67 -35.02 -22.34 -14.52
CA ALA A 67 -36.07 -22.96 -13.73
C ALA A 67 -37.37 -22.11 -13.73
N ALA A 68 -37.24 -20.79 -13.68
CA ALA A 68 -38.38 -19.88 -13.83
C ALA A 68 -38.94 -19.90 -15.26
N ALA A 69 -38.08 -19.82 -16.28
CA ALA A 69 -38.47 -19.75 -17.69
C ALA A 69 -39.17 -21.02 -18.20
N VAL A 70 -38.76 -22.21 -17.76
CA VAL A 70 -39.38 -23.49 -18.18
C VAL A 70 -40.86 -23.58 -17.78
N ARG A 71 -41.27 -22.83 -16.74
CA ARG A 71 -42.64 -22.79 -16.24
C ARG A 71 -43.51 -21.73 -16.93
N TRP A 72 -42.96 -21.02 -17.92
CA TRP A 72 -43.73 -20.07 -18.72
C TRP A 72 -44.73 -20.81 -19.63
N PRO A 73 -45.97 -20.31 -19.80
CA PRO A 73 -46.55 -19.10 -19.19
C PRO A 73 -46.97 -19.31 -17.73
N TRP A 74 -46.64 -18.34 -16.87
CA TRP A 74 -46.90 -18.44 -15.43
C TRP A 74 -48.37 -18.23 -15.09
N THR A 75 -48.87 -19.06 -14.17
CA THR A 75 -50.22 -18.94 -13.63
C THR A 75 -50.25 -18.03 -12.39
N ARG A 76 -51.42 -17.52 -11.99
CA ARG A 76 -51.53 -16.66 -10.81
C ARG A 76 -50.94 -17.29 -9.55
N ARG A 77 -51.09 -18.60 -9.37
CA ARG A 77 -50.53 -19.37 -8.22
C ARG A 77 -48.99 -19.39 -8.19
N GLN A 78 -48.35 -19.12 -9.32
CA GLN A 78 -46.90 -19.13 -9.46
C GLN A 78 -46.29 -17.73 -9.32
N ILE A 79 -47.10 -16.68 -9.13
CA ILE A 79 -46.59 -15.31 -9.01
C ILE A 79 -45.54 -15.20 -7.89
N GLY A 80 -45.83 -15.73 -6.70
CA GLY A 80 -44.88 -15.72 -5.59
C GLY A 80 -43.55 -16.41 -5.95
N PHE A 81 -43.62 -17.59 -6.58
CA PHE A 81 -42.44 -18.32 -7.06
C PHE A 81 -41.61 -17.49 -8.05
N VAL A 82 -42.26 -16.88 -9.05
CA VAL A 82 -41.58 -16.07 -10.08
C VAL A 82 -40.95 -14.82 -9.47
N VAL A 83 -41.68 -14.14 -8.60
CA VAL A 83 -41.23 -12.92 -7.91
C VAL A 83 -40.01 -13.22 -7.04
N THR A 84 -40.01 -14.34 -6.29
CA THR A 84 -38.83 -14.77 -5.53
C THR A 84 -37.63 -15.07 -6.43
N HIS A 85 -37.82 -15.78 -7.54
CA HIS A 85 -36.70 -16.08 -8.44
C HIS A 85 -36.15 -14.82 -9.12
N ALA A 86 -37.03 -13.92 -9.55
CA ALA A 86 -36.62 -12.61 -10.07
C ALA A 86 -35.83 -11.82 -9.04
N GLY A 87 -36.27 -11.81 -7.77
CA GLY A 87 -35.56 -11.18 -6.66
C GLY A 87 -34.16 -11.73 -6.47
N LEU A 88 -34.01 -13.06 -6.41
CA LEU A 88 -32.71 -13.74 -6.26
C LEU A 88 -31.77 -13.46 -7.45
N ILE A 89 -32.29 -13.45 -8.67
CA ILE A 89 -31.51 -13.13 -9.89
C ILE A 89 -31.02 -11.67 -9.85
N LEU A 90 -31.87 -10.72 -9.41
CA LEU A 90 -31.46 -9.32 -9.25
C LEU A 90 -30.40 -9.14 -8.16
N ILE A 91 -30.49 -9.87 -7.05
CA ILE A 91 -29.43 -9.86 -6.02
C ILE A 91 -28.12 -10.39 -6.60
N LEU A 92 -28.13 -11.56 -7.23
CA LEU A 92 -26.92 -12.16 -7.82
C LEU A 92 -26.30 -11.23 -8.89
N GLY A 93 -27.13 -10.64 -9.77
CA GLY A 93 -26.70 -9.67 -10.76
C GLY A 93 -26.16 -8.38 -10.12
N GLY A 94 -26.80 -7.87 -9.08
CA GLY A 94 -26.35 -6.71 -8.31
C GLY A 94 -25.02 -6.95 -7.60
N CYS A 95 -24.82 -8.11 -6.99
CA CYS A 95 -23.54 -8.51 -6.39
C CYS A 95 -22.42 -8.59 -7.44
N GLY A 96 -22.71 -9.19 -8.61
CA GLY A 96 -21.77 -9.22 -9.73
C GLY A 96 -21.44 -7.81 -10.25
N ALA A 97 -22.43 -6.92 -10.32
CA ALA A 97 -22.21 -5.54 -10.71
C ALA A 97 -21.39 -4.75 -9.68
N ALA A 98 -21.62 -4.94 -8.38
CA ALA A 98 -20.83 -4.31 -7.32
C ALA A 98 -19.35 -4.69 -7.43
N PHE A 99 -19.05 -5.93 -7.82
CA PHE A 99 -17.68 -6.37 -8.05
C PHE A 99 -16.97 -5.63 -9.19
N HIS A 100 -17.69 -5.29 -10.26
CA HIS A 100 -17.11 -4.65 -11.45
C HIS A 100 -17.12 -3.13 -11.41
N PHE A 101 -18.12 -2.52 -10.76
CA PHE A 101 -18.36 -1.07 -10.78
C PHE A 101 -18.23 -0.41 -9.41
N GLY A 102 -18.11 -1.20 -8.33
CA GLY A 102 -17.90 -0.69 -6.98
C GLY A 102 -16.46 -0.22 -6.77
N ALA A 103 -16.31 0.83 -5.97
CA ALA A 103 -15.02 1.26 -5.44
C ALA A 103 -14.95 0.89 -3.95
N GLU A 104 -13.84 0.29 -3.55
CA GLU A 104 -13.59 -0.04 -2.15
C GLU A 104 -12.12 0.15 -1.78
N GLY A 105 -11.87 0.38 -0.50
CA GLY A 105 -10.54 0.41 0.09
C GLY A 105 -10.59 0.70 1.59
N MET A 106 -9.42 0.88 2.17
CA MET A 106 -9.23 1.15 3.59
C MET A 106 -8.73 2.58 3.81
N MET A 107 -9.16 3.19 4.90
CA MET A 107 -8.71 4.50 5.33
C MET A 107 -8.27 4.40 6.79
N ALA A 108 -6.97 4.53 7.02
CA ALA A 108 -6.42 4.67 8.35
C ALA A 108 -6.52 6.14 8.79
N LEU A 109 -7.00 6.36 10.02
CA LEU A 109 -7.12 7.67 10.64
C LEU A 109 -6.55 7.64 12.05
N ARG A 110 -6.04 8.80 12.50
CA ARG A 110 -5.56 8.99 13.86
C ARG A 110 -6.08 10.29 14.46
N VAL A 111 -6.36 10.29 15.76
CA VAL A 111 -6.75 11.51 16.49
C VAL A 111 -5.59 12.51 16.49
N GLY A 112 -5.88 13.75 16.10
CA GLY A 112 -4.91 14.84 16.03
C GLY A 112 -4.13 14.93 14.71
N GLU A 113 -4.34 13.99 13.78
CA GLU A 113 -3.79 14.10 12.42
C GLU A 113 -4.63 15.04 11.53
N PRO A 114 -4.03 15.63 10.49
CA PRO A 114 -4.75 16.46 9.54
C PRO A 114 -5.85 15.66 8.79
N PRO A 115 -6.89 16.35 8.28
CA PRO A 115 -7.96 15.72 7.51
C PRO A 115 -7.42 14.92 6.32
N ARG A 116 -7.94 13.70 6.10
CA ARG A 116 -7.54 12.82 5.00
C ARG A 116 -8.60 12.74 3.91
N ASN A 117 -8.18 12.67 2.66
CA ASN A 117 -9.06 12.47 1.50
C ASN A 117 -8.60 11.31 0.60
N MET A 118 -7.73 10.43 1.10
CA MET A 118 -7.19 9.31 0.32
C MET A 118 -7.59 7.98 0.94
N VAL A 119 -8.04 7.05 0.08
CA VAL A 119 -8.40 5.69 0.44
C VAL A 119 -7.42 4.72 -0.22
N GLN A 120 -6.80 3.85 0.56
CA GLN A 120 -5.89 2.82 0.08
C GLN A 120 -6.69 1.64 -0.48
N ARG A 121 -6.46 1.29 -1.74
CA ARG A 121 -7.08 0.12 -2.38
C ARG A 121 -6.17 -1.10 -2.21
N GLU A 122 -6.74 -2.29 -2.40
CA GLU A 122 -6.01 -3.55 -2.25
C GLU A 122 -4.92 -3.79 -3.30
N ASN A 123 -4.97 -3.10 -4.44
CA ASN A 123 -4.03 -3.30 -5.53
C ASN A 123 -2.80 -2.42 -5.36
N TRP A 124 -1.65 -2.88 -5.84
CA TRP A 124 -0.50 -2.02 -6.08
C TRP A 124 -0.68 -1.23 -7.38
N ALA A 125 0.05 -0.14 -7.52
CA ALA A 125 0.08 0.69 -8.71
C ALA A 125 1.52 1.13 -9.02
N LEU A 126 1.81 1.24 -10.31
CA LEU A 126 2.90 2.04 -10.83
C LEU A 126 2.37 3.46 -11.03
N ILE A 127 2.97 4.41 -10.35
CA ILE A 127 2.62 5.83 -10.40
C ILE A 127 3.77 6.56 -11.09
N VAL A 128 3.46 7.32 -12.14
CA VAL A 128 4.45 8.09 -12.88
C VAL A 128 4.02 9.55 -12.96
N VAL A 129 4.89 10.46 -12.55
CA VAL A 129 4.75 11.91 -12.75
C VAL A 129 5.79 12.35 -13.77
N THR A 130 5.33 13.01 -14.82
CA THR A 130 6.19 13.52 -15.90
C THR A 130 6.26 15.04 -15.83
N PRO A 131 7.36 15.69 -16.23
CA PRO A 131 7.44 17.15 -16.27
C PRO A 131 6.36 17.80 -17.14
N ASP A 132 5.90 17.08 -18.17
CA ASP A 132 4.87 17.55 -19.11
C ASP A 132 3.44 17.50 -18.54
N SER A 133 3.23 16.79 -17.43
CA SER A 133 1.91 16.66 -16.81
C SER A 133 2.02 16.56 -15.29
N PRO A 134 1.54 17.56 -14.53
CA PRO A 134 1.57 17.53 -13.07
C PRO A 134 0.59 16.51 -12.47
N GLN A 135 -0.32 15.95 -13.26
CA GLN A 135 -1.19 14.88 -12.77
C GLN A 135 -0.50 13.51 -12.87
N PRO A 136 -0.44 12.75 -11.77
CA PRO A 136 0.18 11.43 -11.78
C PRO A 136 -0.60 10.47 -12.69
N ILE A 137 0.12 9.83 -13.61
CA ILE A 137 -0.38 8.72 -14.40
C ILE A 137 -0.31 7.48 -13.51
N LYS A 138 -1.47 6.94 -13.16
CA LYS A 138 -1.59 5.75 -12.30
C LYS A 138 -1.93 4.53 -13.13
N GLN A 139 -1.08 3.51 -13.07
CA GLN A 139 -1.29 2.21 -13.68
C GLN A 139 -1.45 1.14 -12.59
N PRO A 140 -2.68 0.68 -12.29
CA PRO A 140 -2.89 -0.43 -11.37
C PRO A 140 -2.17 -1.70 -11.86
N LEU A 141 -1.53 -2.39 -10.93
CA LEU A 141 -0.76 -3.61 -11.15
C LEU A 141 -1.56 -4.81 -10.65
N ARG A 142 -1.62 -5.86 -11.48
CA ARG A 142 -2.32 -7.11 -11.16
C ARG A 142 -1.29 -8.21 -10.92
N VAL A 143 -1.24 -8.72 -9.70
CA VAL A 143 -0.37 -9.84 -9.32
C VAL A 143 -1.23 -11.09 -9.20
N GLY A 144 -1.03 -12.03 -10.12
CA GLY A 144 -1.70 -13.33 -10.12
C GLY A 144 -0.82 -14.43 -9.51
N ARG A 145 -1.28 -15.68 -9.55
CA ARG A 145 -0.52 -16.84 -9.08
C ARG A 145 0.83 -17.05 -9.78
N ARG A 146 0.97 -16.57 -11.03
CA ARG A 146 2.20 -16.68 -11.84
C ARG A 146 3.08 -15.43 -11.76
N GLY A 147 2.81 -14.53 -10.82
CA GLY A 147 3.49 -13.24 -10.69
C GLY A 147 2.71 -12.09 -11.33
N LEU A 148 3.42 -10.99 -11.59
CA LEU A 148 2.85 -9.79 -12.20
C LEU A 148 2.32 -10.09 -13.60
N VAL A 149 1.13 -9.59 -13.93
CA VAL A 149 0.68 -9.49 -15.33
C VAL A 149 1.39 -8.28 -15.95
N PRO A 150 2.29 -8.46 -16.94
CA PRO A 150 3.07 -7.35 -17.47
C PRO A 150 2.18 -6.26 -18.03
N VAL A 151 2.55 -5.01 -17.77
CA VAL A 151 1.81 -3.85 -18.28
C VAL A 151 2.77 -2.86 -18.89
N SER A 152 2.36 -2.27 -20.00
CA SER A 152 3.12 -1.24 -20.69
C SER A 152 2.36 0.07 -20.63
N LEU A 153 3.04 1.11 -20.19
CA LEU A 153 2.54 2.47 -20.12
C LEU A 153 3.21 3.31 -21.21
N SER A 154 2.40 3.92 -22.07
CA SER A 154 2.87 4.96 -22.97
C SER A 154 2.78 6.30 -22.26
N LEU A 155 3.90 7.02 -22.22
CA LEU A 155 4.02 8.30 -21.57
C LEU A 155 3.96 9.44 -22.60
N PRO A 156 3.60 10.67 -22.18
CA PRO A 156 3.73 11.85 -23.02
C PRO A 156 5.14 11.95 -23.64
N GLY A 157 5.23 12.35 -24.91
CA GLY A 157 6.50 12.40 -25.64
C GLY A 157 6.93 11.09 -26.30
N GLY A 158 6.07 10.06 -26.33
CA GLY A 158 6.31 8.83 -27.09
C GLY A 158 7.13 7.77 -26.36
N ALA A 159 7.57 8.07 -25.15
CA ALA A 159 8.37 7.16 -24.35
C ALA A 159 7.51 6.04 -23.71
N ARG A 160 8.14 4.91 -23.41
CA ARG A 160 7.44 3.71 -22.94
C ARG A 160 8.11 3.12 -21.70
N LEU A 161 7.29 2.80 -20.70
CA LEU A 161 7.70 2.15 -19.47
C LEU A 161 6.90 0.86 -19.31
N ALA A 162 7.56 -0.29 -19.11
CA ALA A 162 6.88 -1.55 -18.88
C ALA A 162 7.17 -2.08 -17.49
N ALA A 163 6.14 -2.48 -16.74
CA ALA A 163 6.29 -3.19 -15.49
C ALA A 163 6.25 -4.70 -15.78
N GLU A 164 7.30 -5.42 -15.40
CA GLU A 164 7.53 -6.81 -15.85
C GLU A 164 7.47 -7.83 -14.73
N GLU A 165 7.97 -7.48 -13.54
CA GLU A 165 8.13 -8.42 -12.44
C GLU A 165 7.94 -7.72 -11.10
N VAL A 166 7.34 -8.42 -10.13
CA VAL A 166 7.34 -7.99 -8.73
C VAL A 166 8.02 -9.06 -7.89
N VAL A 167 8.93 -8.62 -7.03
CA VAL A 167 9.51 -9.45 -5.98
C VAL A 167 8.88 -9.08 -4.65
N ALA A 168 8.59 -10.08 -3.83
CA ALA A 168 7.99 -9.86 -2.51
C ALA A 168 8.98 -9.22 -1.52
N ASN A 169 10.26 -9.60 -1.63
CA ASN A 169 11.31 -9.16 -0.74
C ASN A 169 12.47 -8.60 -1.57
N SER A 170 12.97 -7.44 -1.16
CA SER A 170 14.14 -6.81 -1.74
C SER A 170 14.96 -6.11 -0.65
N THR A 171 16.24 -5.91 -0.93
CA THR A 171 17.11 -5.02 -0.16
C THR A 171 17.65 -3.93 -1.06
N VAL A 172 17.87 -2.76 -0.47
CA VAL A 172 18.48 -1.62 -1.12
C VAL A 172 19.96 -1.62 -0.75
N GLN A 173 20.82 -1.99 -1.69
CA GLN A 173 22.27 -1.94 -1.51
C GLN A 173 22.81 -0.64 -2.11
N THR A 174 23.34 0.21 -1.24
CA THR A 174 23.99 1.46 -1.65
C THR A 174 25.50 1.24 -1.76
N THR A 175 26.05 1.57 -2.93
CA THR A 175 27.49 1.52 -3.20
C THR A 175 27.99 2.94 -3.49
N VAL A 176 29.19 3.25 -3.02
CA VAL A 176 29.85 4.54 -3.28
C VAL A 176 31.11 4.25 -4.09
N THR A 177 31.25 4.89 -5.25
CA THR A 177 32.37 4.70 -6.18
C THR A 177 32.89 6.04 -6.69
N GLU A 178 34.10 6.09 -7.25
CA GLU A 178 34.65 7.29 -7.90
C GLU A 178 34.05 7.45 -9.30
N GLY A 179 33.72 8.68 -9.73
CA GLY A 179 33.31 8.91 -11.13
C GLY A 179 32.33 10.05 -11.39
N ASN A 180 32.02 10.87 -10.39
CA ASN A 180 31.11 12.00 -10.55
C ASN A 180 31.79 13.09 -11.38
N PRO A 181 31.14 13.65 -12.42
CA PRO A 181 31.70 14.76 -13.18
C PRO A 181 31.93 16.02 -12.33
N ALA A 182 31.13 16.21 -11.29
CA ALA A 182 31.27 17.30 -10.33
C ALA A 182 31.92 16.80 -9.03
N ARG A 183 32.62 17.70 -8.34
CA ARG A 183 33.21 17.41 -7.02
C ARG A 183 32.08 17.04 -6.05
N ASN A 184 32.16 15.83 -5.50
CA ASN A 184 31.19 15.31 -4.55
C ASN A 184 31.91 14.44 -3.52
N PRO A 185 32.53 15.04 -2.49
CA PRO A 185 33.36 14.28 -1.58
C PRO A 185 32.57 13.28 -0.75
N ALA A 186 33.10 12.07 -0.60
CA ALA A 186 32.61 11.06 0.32
C ALA A 186 33.76 10.43 1.10
N ILE A 187 33.53 10.13 2.37
CA ILE A 187 34.50 9.49 3.26
C ILE A 187 33.93 8.20 3.82
N GLN A 188 34.72 7.13 3.81
CA GLN A 188 34.38 5.90 4.54
C GLN A 188 35.09 5.93 5.88
N LEU A 189 34.31 5.91 6.95
CA LEU A 189 34.81 5.81 8.32
C LEU A 189 34.48 4.43 8.88
N SER A 190 35.38 3.91 9.71
CA SER A 190 35.12 2.71 10.50
C SER A 190 35.24 2.95 11.99
N LEU A 191 34.37 2.30 12.75
CA LEU A 191 34.36 2.30 14.19
C LEU A 191 34.96 0.99 14.71
N GLY A 192 35.96 1.08 15.57
CA GLY A 192 36.51 -0.06 16.30
C GLY A 192 36.65 0.25 17.79
N SER A 193 36.67 -0.81 18.60
CA SER A 193 37.02 -0.79 20.03
C SER A 193 37.87 -2.02 20.31
N ALA A 194 38.71 -1.98 21.35
CA ALA A 194 39.52 -3.13 21.74
C ALA A 194 38.65 -4.35 22.14
N SER A 195 37.39 -4.10 22.51
CA SER A 195 36.41 -5.10 22.92
C SER A 195 35.54 -5.64 21.77
N VAL A 196 35.57 -5.04 20.57
CA VAL A 196 34.66 -5.38 19.47
C VAL A 196 35.44 -5.92 18.27
N GLN A 197 35.23 -7.19 17.92
CA GLN A 197 35.92 -7.85 16.80
C GLN A 197 35.48 -7.33 15.42
N HIS A 198 34.24 -6.88 15.27
CA HIS A 198 33.72 -6.38 13.99
C HIS A 198 33.76 -4.84 13.94
N ARG A 199 34.42 -4.27 12.93
CA ARG A 199 34.37 -2.83 12.67
C ARG A 199 33.12 -2.48 11.88
N LEU A 200 32.31 -1.56 12.41
CA LEU A 200 31.24 -0.93 11.65
C LEU A 200 31.88 -0.01 10.60
N ARG A 201 31.48 -0.11 9.34
CA ARG A 201 31.95 0.76 8.25
C ARG A 201 30.78 1.55 7.68
N GLN A 202 30.97 2.84 7.45
CA GLN A 202 29.94 3.69 6.91
C GLN A 202 30.53 4.75 5.98
N TRP A 203 29.86 4.95 4.84
CA TRP A 203 30.11 6.08 3.96
C TRP A 203 29.33 7.30 4.44
N LEU A 204 29.97 8.47 4.39
CA LEU A 204 29.35 9.77 4.59
C LEU A 204 29.63 10.66 3.38
N LEU A 205 28.63 11.37 2.88
CA LEU A 205 28.74 12.25 1.70
C LEU A 205 28.63 13.71 2.14
N ALA A 206 29.63 14.54 1.80
CA ALA A 206 29.76 15.88 2.37
C ALA A 206 28.60 16.83 2.03
N HIS A 207 27.97 16.63 0.87
CA HIS A 207 26.92 17.51 0.34
C HIS A 207 25.50 16.95 0.48
N ASP A 208 25.34 15.75 1.02
CA ASP A 208 24.04 15.09 1.20
C ASP A 208 23.55 15.30 2.64
N PRO A 209 22.46 16.05 2.90
CA PRO A 209 21.98 16.32 4.27
C PRO A 209 21.52 15.09 5.06
N GLU A 210 21.18 13.99 4.36
CA GLU A 210 20.76 12.73 4.95
C GLU A 210 21.95 11.76 5.11
N ALA A 211 22.92 11.79 4.19
CA ALA A 211 24.08 10.92 4.22
C ALA A 211 25.37 11.57 4.75
N ASN A 212 25.38 12.85 5.13
CA ASN A 212 26.56 13.52 5.70
C ASN A 212 26.79 13.21 7.18
N ARG A 213 25.88 12.49 7.83
CA ARG A 213 25.95 12.20 9.27
C ARG A 213 25.45 10.81 9.60
N ALA A 214 25.96 10.26 10.69
CA ALA A 214 25.59 8.97 11.22
C ALA A 214 25.57 8.97 12.74
N MET A 215 24.64 8.20 13.33
CA MET A 215 24.62 7.92 14.75
C MET A 215 25.30 6.58 15.02
N TRP A 216 26.38 6.59 15.79
CA TRP A 216 27.06 5.41 16.28
C TRP A 216 26.82 5.27 17.78
N GLY A 217 25.73 4.58 18.13
CA GLY A 217 25.19 4.62 19.48
C GLY A 217 24.75 6.05 19.84
N PRO A 218 25.21 6.62 20.98
CA PRO A 218 24.90 8.01 21.35
C PRO A 218 25.80 9.04 20.66
N ALA A 219 26.81 8.62 19.89
CA ALA A 219 27.78 9.52 19.27
C ALA A 219 27.36 9.91 17.85
N LEU A 220 27.45 11.21 17.54
CA LEU A 220 27.21 11.76 16.21
C LEU A 220 28.52 11.84 15.43
N VAL A 221 28.55 11.26 14.24
CA VAL A 221 29.66 11.42 13.29
C VAL A 221 29.15 12.20 12.09
N GLU A 222 29.88 13.24 11.69
CA GLU A 222 29.51 14.12 10.58
C GLU A 222 30.69 14.29 9.63
N PHE A 223 30.42 14.37 8.32
CA PHE A 223 31.37 14.72 7.29
C PHE A 223 30.90 15.95 6.52
N ARG A 224 31.74 16.97 6.40
CA ARG A 224 31.40 18.25 5.75
C ARG A 224 32.48 18.65 4.77
N ALA A 225 32.09 19.36 3.72
CA ALA A 225 33.02 20.04 2.84
C ALA A 225 33.00 21.54 3.13
N ALA A 226 34.16 22.12 3.36
CA ALA A 226 34.34 23.57 3.49
C ALA A 226 34.59 24.20 2.12
N LYS A 227 34.01 25.38 1.88
CA LYS A 227 34.25 26.18 0.67
C LYS A 227 35.64 26.80 0.65
N ASP A 228 36.16 27.14 1.83
CA ASP A 228 37.46 27.77 2.02
C ASP A 228 38.06 27.45 3.40
N ALA A 229 39.26 27.97 3.64
CA ALA A 229 39.97 27.79 4.90
C ALA A 229 39.30 28.50 6.09
N VAL A 230 38.46 29.51 5.87
CA VAL A 230 37.74 30.24 6.92
C VAL A 230 36.58 29.38 7.41
N GLU A 231 35.75 28.88 6.50
CA GLU A 231 34.64 27.97 6.82
C GLU A 231 35.17 26.66 7.46
N ALA A 232 36.32 26.16 7.01
CA ALA A 232 36.96 25.01 7.65
C ALA A 232 37.28 25.25 9.12
N ARG A 233 37.83 26.43 9.46
CA ARG A 233 38.11 26.83 10.86
C ARG A 233 36.83 26.95 11.68
N GLU A 234 35.76 27.50 11.11
CA GLU A 234 34.46 27.58 11.79
C GLU A 234 33.85 26.20 12.05
N LEU A 235 33.86 25.31 11.05
CA LEU A 235 33.32 23.96 11.16
C LEU A 235 34.09 23.09 12.15
N THR A 236 35.39 23.36 12.32
CA THR A 236 36.31 22.67 13.26
C THR A 236 36.50 23.41 14.59
N ALA A 237 35.79 24.53 14.79
CA ALA A 237 35.88 25.30 16.03
C ALA A 237 35.38 24.46 17.21
N THR A 238 36.03 24.60 18.37
CA THR A 238 35.66 23.83 19.57
C THR A 238 34.25 24.16 20.08
N THR A 239 33.75 25.35 19.78
CA THR A 239 32.36 25.80 20.05
C THR A 239 31.34 25.19 19.08
N ALA A 240 31.77 24.61 17.96
CA ALA A 240 30.88 24.10 16.91
C ALA A 240 30.50 22.62 17.12
N VAL A 241 30.93 22.00 18.22
CA VAL A 241 30.64 20.60 18.58
C VAL A 241 30.25 20.46 20.05
N HIS A 242 29.24 19.64 20.32
CA HIS A 242 28.74 19.38 21.68
C HIS A 242 28.42 17.90 21.87
N GLY A 243 28.48 17.43 23.11
CA GLY A 243 28.20 16.03 23.45
C GLY A 243 29.27 15.07 22.92
N LEU A 244 28.84 13.87 22.50
CA LEU A 244 29.71 12.90 21.85
C LEU A 244 29.62 13.13 20.33
N MET A 245 30.55 13.90 19.78
CA MET A 245 30.49 14.30 18.37
C MET A 245 31.85 14.29 17.70
N LEU A 246 31.96 13.69 16.51
CA LEU A 246 33.14 13.75 15.64
C LEU A 246 32.69 14.38 14.32
N ARG A 247 33.30 15.50 13.94
CA ARG A 247 33.14 16.07 12.62
C ARG A 247 34.46 15.98 11.88
N VAL A 248 34.43 15.42 10.68
CA VAL A 248 35.53 15.47 9.70
C VAL A 248 35.15 16.48 8.63
N VAL A 249 36.09 17.34 8.25
CA VAL A 249 35.90 18.42 7.28
C VAL A 249 36.94 18.27 6.19
N ILE A 250 36.49 18.20 4.93
CA ILE A 250 37.36 18.26 3.75
C ILE A 250 37.46 19.69 3.22
N LEU A 251 38.69 20.14 2.95
CA LEU A 251 38.99 21.44 2.36
C LEU A 251 39.05 21.36 0.83
N PRO A 252 39.04 22.49 0.09
CA PRO A 252 39.14 22.50 -1.37
C PRO A 252 40.40 21.85 -1.95
N ASP A 253 41.48 21.77 -1.16
CA ASP A 253 42.76 21.12 -1.51
C ASP A 253 42.82 19.63 -1.10
N ASP A 254 41.65 19.04 -0.79
CA ASP A 254 41.46 17.66 -0.34
C ASP A 254 42.11 17.31 1.00
N THR A 255 42.62 18.30 1.74
CA THR A 255 43.08 18.08 3.11
C THR A 255 41.91 17.82 4.06
N LEU A 256 42.11 16.91 5.03
CA LEU A 256 41.10 16.59 6.03
C LEU A 256 41.49 17.17 7.40
N GLN A 257 40.53 17.87 8.01
CA GLN A 257 40.59 18.30 9.39
C GLN A 257 39.48 17.61 10.18
N TYR A 258 39.66 17.46 11.49
CA TYR A 258 38.63 16.92 12.35
C TYR A 258 38.51 17.72 13.64
N VAL A 259 37.32 17.65 14.23
CA VAL A 259 37.05 18.08 15.60
C VAL A 259 36.20 17.02 16.29
N ALA A 260 36.59 16.64 17.50
CA ALA A 260 35.96 15.63 18.31
C ALA A 260 35.66 16.16 19.71
N SER A 261 34.41 16.07 20.14
CA SER A 261 33.95 16.45 21.47
C SER A 261 33.63 15.20 22.30
N SER A 262 34.01 15.25 23.57
CA SER A 262 33.77 14.20 24.55
C SER A 262 33.58 14.80 25.95
N ARG A 263 33.23 13.96 26.93
CA ARG A 263 33.22 14.38 28.34
C ARG A 263 34.60 14.81 28.86
N ALA A 264 35.68 14.34 28.25
CA ALA A 264 37.05 14.68 28.63
C ALA A 264 37.54 16.00 27.99
N GLY A 265 36.73 16.63 27.13
CA GLY A 265 37.07 17.84 26.40
C GLY A 265 36.99 17.68 24.88
N VAL A 266 37.42 18.72 24.17
CA VAL A 266 37.42 18.80 22.72
C VAL A 266 38.84 18.64 22.18
N LYS A 267 39.00 17.84 21.13
CA LYS A 267 40.24 17.67 20.37
C LYS A 267 39.99 18.06 18.92
N ASN A 268 40.96 18.69 18.27
CA ASN A 268 40.94 18.92 16.83
C ASN A 268 42.33 18.67 16.24
N GLY A 269 42.39 18.51 14.92
CA GLY A 269 43.63 18.25 14.23
C GLY A 269 43.41 17.97 12.75
N THR A 270 44.48 17.56 12.07
CA THR A 270 44.43 17.04 10.71
C THR A 270 44.38 15.52 10.73
N CYS A 271 43.84 14.91 9.68
CA CYS A 271 43.87 13.46 9.49
C CYS A 271 44.05 13.12 8.01
N GLN A 272 44.37 11.86 7.73
CA GLN A 272 44.52 11.31 6.38
C GLN A 272 43.89 9.93 6.30
N VAL A 273 43.72 9.41 5.08
CA VAL A 273 43.28 8.03 4.87
C VAL A 273 44.27 7.07 5.52
N GLY A 274 43.77 6.15 6.33
CA GLY A 274 44.55 5.22 7.15
C GLY A 274 44.76 5.67 8.59
N ASP A 275 44.49 6.94 8.93
CA ASP A 275 44.64 7.43 10.30
C ASP A 275 43.55 6.91 11.22
N ALA A 276 43.91 6.73 12.50
CA ALA A 276 42.98 6.41 13.57
C ALA A 276 42.80 7.64 14.48
N ILE A 277 41.62 8.22 14.44
CA ILE A 277 41.19 9.33 15.29
C ILE A 277 40.72 8.73 16.63
N GLN A 278 41.18 9.30 17.73
CA GLN A 278 40.70 8.98 19.08
C GLN A 278 39.78 10.10 19.59
N PRO A 279 38.45 9.96 19.48
CA PRO A 279 37.52 11.02 19.85
C PRO A 279 37.46 11.30 21.35
N GLY A 280 37.99 10.38 22.18
CA GLY A 280 37.85 10.43 23.64
C GLY A 280 36.58 9.75 24.16
N TRP A 281 35.94 8.90 23.34
CA TRP A 281 34.77 8.11 23.73
C TRP A 281 35.22 6.75 24.24
N MET A 282 35.65 6.67 25.50
CA MET A 282 36.17 5.42 26.08
C MET A 282 37.37 4.87 25.28
N ASP A 283 37.32 3.61 24.83
CA ASP A 283 38.35 2.90 24.05
C ASP A 283 38.08 2.90 22.53
N VAL A 284 37.11 3.71 22.09
CA VAL A 284 36.71 3.80 20.69
C VAL A 284 37.79 4.48 19.83
N GLN A 285 38.06 3.89 18.67
CA GLN A 285 38.86 4.45 17.60
C GLN A 285 38.03 4.57 16.32
N VAL A 286 38.08 5.74 15.69
CA VAL A 286 37.48 5.97 14.37
C VAL A 286 38.59 6.03 13.34
N ARG A 287 38.57 5.14 12.35
CA ARG A 287 39.57 5.11 11.28
C ARG A 287 38.99 5.68 9.99
N VAL A 288 39.79 6.49 9.30
CA VAL A 288 39.49 6.91 7.93
C VAL A 288 39.91 5.79 7.00
N GLU A 289 38.97 5.05 6.44
CA GLU A 289 39.26 3.89 5.58
C GLU A 289 39.49 4.32 4.13
N GLN A 290 38.69 5.26 3.63
CA GLN A 290 38.76 5.71 2.24
C GLN A 290 38.23 7.15 2.09
N LEU A 291 38.76 7.88 1.11
CA LEU A 291 38.25 9.17 0.66
C LEU A 291 38.04 9.11 -0.86
N LEU A 292 36.89 9.59 -1.33
CA LEU A 292 36.55 9.79 -2.74
C LEU A 292 36.22 11.27 -2.92
N THR A 293 36.82 11.95 -3.89
CA THR A 293 36.61 13.40 -4.10
C THR A 293 35.43 13.68 -5.02
N ASN A 294 35.13 12.74 -5.92
CA ASN A 294 34.08 12.80 -6.93
C ASN A 294 33.19 11.55 -6.82
N ALA A 295 32.61 11.34 -5.65
CA ALA A 295 31.82 10.15 -5.36
C ALA A 295 30.50 10.10 -6.13
N VAL A 296 30.17 8.92 -6.64
CA VAL A 296 28.86 8.54 -7.18
C VAL A 296 28.22 7.54 -6.23
N LEU A 297 27.04 7.90 -5.74
CA LEU A 297 26.18 7.01 -4.97
C LEU A 297 25.34 6.20 -5.95
N THR A 298 25.57 4.90 -6.02
CA THR A 298 24.76 3.97 -6.82
C THR A 298 23.95 3.08 -5.90
N THR A 299 22.65 3.27 -5.93
CA THR A 299 21.69 2.47 -5.17
C THR A 299 21.13 1.38 -6.08
N GLN A 300 21.34 0.12 -5.72
CA GLN A 300 20.79 -1.03 -6.43
C GLN A 300 19.81 -1.77 -5.53
N VAL A 301 18.61 -2.01 -6.04
CA VAL A 301 17.64 -2.88 -5.37
C VAL A 301 17.91 -4.31 -5.83
N MET A 302 18.17 -5.20 -4.87
CA MET A 302 18.41 -6.61 -5.14
C MET A 302 17.26 -7.44 -4.58
N PRO A 303 16.67 -8.35 -5.38
CA PRO A 303 15.74 -9.35 -4.86
C PRO A 303 16.42 -10.18 -3.77
N LEU A 304 15.72 -10.38 -2.65
CA LEU A 304 16.15 -11.31 -1.62
C LEU A 304 15.35 -12.61 -1.70
N PRO A 305 15.95 -13.76 -1.31
CA PRO A 305 15.20 -14.97 -1.04
C PRO A 305 14.08 -14.73 -0.03
N GLN A 306 13.06 -15.59 -0.02
CA GLN A 306 11.95 -15.50 0.93
C GLN A 306 12.42 -15.75 2.37
N ASP A 307 12.75 -14.66 3.05
CA ASP A 307 13.01 -14.52 4.48
C ASP A 307 11.76 -13.91 5.14
N ARG A 308 11.45 -14.30 6.39
CA ARG A 308 10.23 -13.86 7.10
C ARG A 308 10.34 -12.46 7.72
N GLU A 309 11.53 -11.89 7.82
CA GLU A 309 11.82 -10.63 8.52
C GLU A 309 11.83 -9.41 7.58
N HIS A 310 12.17 -9.57 6.30
CA HIS A 310 12.27 -8.44 5.34
C HIS A 310 11.22 -8.51 4.23
N ASN A 311 10.12 -7.79 4.37
CA ASN A 311 8.99 -7.79 3.42
C ASN A 311 8.82 -6.43 2.72
N VAL A 312 9.89 -5.95 2.08
CA VAL A 312 9.85 -4.74 1.25
C VAL A 312 9.78 -5.16 -0.22
N PRO A 313 8.61 -5.08 -0.87
CA PRO A 313 8.49 -5.52 -2.25
C PRO A 313 9.16 -4.50 -3.19
N ALA A 314 9.51 -4.96 -4.39
CA ALA A 314 10.05 -4.10 -5.44
C ALA A 314 9.49 -4.49 -6.81
N LEU A 315 9.35 -3.48 -7.67
CA LEU A 315 8.84 -3.63 -9.03
C LEU A 315 9.96 -3.45 -10.04
N ARG A 316 10.17 -4.46 -10.89
CA ARG A 316 11.07 -4.35 -12.03
C ARG A 316 10.36 -3.65 -13.18
N VAL A 317 10.96 -2.56 -13.65
CA VAL A 317 10.48 -1.80 -14.80
C VAL A 317 11.53 -1.75 -15.91
N SER A 318 11.08 -1.83 -17.15
CA SER A 318 11.89 -1.64 -18.34
C SER A 318 11.56 -0.29 -18.97
N VAL A 319 12.59 0.53 -19.09
CA VAL A 319 12.61 1.88 -19.64
C VAL A 319 13.01 1.77 -21.11
N TYR A 320 12.11 2.13 -22.02
CA TYR A 320 12.33 2.10 -23.46
C TYR A 320 12.59 3.51 -23.99
N ASP A 321 13.85 3.76 -24.34
CA ASP A 321 14.33 4.97 -25.01
C ASP A 321 14.79 4.65 -26.46
N ASP A 322 15.52 5.56 -27.10
CA ASP A 322 16.26 5.34 -28.34
C ASP A 322 17.44 4.37 -28.13
N GLY A 323 17.15 3.08 -27.94
CA GLY A 323 18.15 2.04 -27.71
C GLY A 323 17.59 0.75 -27.13
N PRO A 324 18.46 -0.21 -26.72
CA PRO A 324 18.02 -1.38 -25.97
C PRO A 324 17.36 -0.95 -24.65
N PRO A 325 16.30 -1.66 -24.20
CA PRO A 325 15.60 -1.31 -22.98
C PRO A 325 16.53 -1.45 -21.77
N ARG A 326 16.46 -0.46 -20.87
CA ARG A 326 17.18 -0.48 -19.58
C ARG A 326 16.22 -0.94 -18.49
N THR A 327 16.70 -1.80 -17.60
CA THR A 327 15.88 -2.33 -16.51
C THR A 327 16.26 -1.68 -15.19
N GLU A 328 15.25 -1.24 -14.44
CA GLU A 328 15.38 -0.59 -13.14
C GLU A 328 14.43 -1.24 -12.14
N TRP A 329 14.77 -1.13 -10.86
CA TRP A 329 13.93 -1.63 -9.76
C TRP A 329 13.39 -0.45 -8.96
N LEU A 330 12.07 -0.44 -8.75
CA LEU A 330 11.38 0.54 -7.94
C LEU A 330 11.08 -0.07 -6.56
N PRO A 331 11.71 0.39 -5.47
CA PRO A 331 11.34 -0.03 -4.12
C PRO A 331 9.92 0.40 -3.78
N PHE A 332 9.22 -0.41 -2.98
CA PHE A 332 7.87 -0.07 -2.56
C PHE A 332 7.83 1.17 -1.67
N GLY A 333 6.94 2.11 -2.02
CA GLY A 333 6.72 3.36 -1.27
C GLY A 333 7.82 4.40 -1.42
N GLN A 334 8.84 4.15 -2.26
CA GLN A 334 9.92 5.10 -2.52
C GLN A 334 9.80 5.67 -3.93
N GLU A 335 10.05 6.96 -4.05
CA GLU A 335 10.16 7.64 -5.33
C GLU A 335 11.51 7.33 -5.97
N THR A 336 11.49 6.97 -7.25
CA THR A 336 12.69 6.74 -8.07
C THR A 336 12.65 7.66 -9.27
N ILE A 337 13.73 8.43 -9.47
CA ILE A 337 13.86 9.31 -10.64
C ILE A 337 14.45 8.49 -11.78
N LEU A 338 13.71 8.37 -12.88
CA LEU A 338 14.16 7.69 -14.09
C LEU A 338 14.45 8.71 -15.18
N SER A 339 15.52 8.48 -15.96
CA SER A 339 15.74 9.23 -17.20
C SER A 339 15.09 8.51 -18.36
N LEU A 340 14.17 9.19 -19.05
CA LEU A 340 13.38 8.67 -20.16
C LEU A 340 13.22 9.77 -21.23
N GLY A 341 13.68 9.52 -22.46
CA GLY A 341 13.64 10.49 -23.55
C GLY A 341 14.36 11.81 -23.26
N GLY A 342 15.45 11.77 -22.48
CA GLY A 342 16.19 12.96 -22.04
C GLY A 342 15.50 13.80 -20.96
N LYS A 343 14.33 13.36 -20.46
CA LYS A 343 13.60 14.00 -19.34
C LYS A 343 13.75 13.15 -18.08
N GLN A 344 13.69 13.80 -16.92
CA GLN A 344 13.57 13.11 -15.63
C GLN A 344 12.09 12.90 -15.31
N ILE A 345 11.70 11.67 -15.05
CA ILE A 345 10.35 11.31 -14.60
C ILE A 345 10.44 10.73 -13.19
N HIS A 346 9.39 10.95 -12.40
CA HIS A 346 9.28 10.42 -11.05
C HIS A 346 8.39 9.19 -11.09
N ALA A 347 8.96 8.02 -10.82
CA ALA A 347 8.25 6.75 -10.81
C ALA A 347 8.19 6.17 -9.40
N MET A 348 7.05 5.61 -9.02
CA MET A 348 6.85 5.02 -7.70
C MET A 348 6.01 3.74 -7.80
N PHE A 349 6.44 2.70 -7.09
CA PHE A 349 5.66 1.49 -6.86
C PHE A 349 5.02 1.58 -5.47
N ALA A 350 3.69 1.69 -5.39
CA ALA A 350 3.00 1.92 -4.12
C ALA A 350 1.59 1.32 -4.12
N TRP A 351 0.85 1.49 -3.02
CA TRP A 351 -0.58 1.20 -2.99
C TRP A 351 -1.35 2.10 -3.98
N ASP A 352 -2.36 1.54 -4.64
CA ASP A 352 -3.31 2.34 -5.41
C ASP A 352 -4.17 3.19 -4.46
N MET A 353 -4.09 4.51 -4.58
CA MET A 353 -4.80 5.46 -3.73
C MET A 353 -5.95 6.12 -4.49
N LEU A 354 -7.17 5.96 -3.99
CA LEU A 354 -8.38 6.63 -4.46
C LEU A 354 -8.57 7.96 -3.74
N ALA A 355 -8.65 9.07 -4.49
CA ALA A 355 -8.97 10.38 -3.95
C ALA A 355 -10.49 10.52 -3.72
N LEU A 356 -10.86 11.04 -2.56
CA LEU A 356 -12.22 11.42 -2.21
C LEU A 356 -12.44 12.92 -2.51
N PRO A 357 -13.65 13.33 -2.93
CA PRO A 357 -13.99 14.73 -3.16
C PRO A 357 -14.27 15.51 -1.86
N PHE A 358 -13.96 14.92 -0.70
CA PHE A 358 -14.14 15.49 0.62
C PHE A 358 -13.06 14.96 1.56
N THR A 359 -12.94 15.56 2.74
CA THR A 359 -12.00 15.11 3.78
C THR A 359 -12.73 14.43 4.93
N VAL A 360 -12.01 13.55 5.62
CA VAL A 360 -12.44 12.81 6.80
C VAL A 360 -11.40 13.04 7.89
N THR A 361 -11.86 13.43 9.07
CA THR A 361 -11.02 13.59 10.26
C THR A 361 -11.55 12.67 11.35
N LEU A 362 -10.66 11.99 12.07
CA LEU A 362 -11.02 11.29 13.31
C LEU A 362 -10.96 12.30 14.46
N GLU A 363 -12.13 12.67 14.97
CA GLU A 363 -12.23 13.58 16.11
C GLU A 363 -11.88 12.84 17.41
N ASP A 364 -12.35 11.60 17.55
CA ASP A 364 -12.12 10.79 18.74
C ASP A 364 -12.29 9.28 18.43
N PHE A 365 -11.69 8.43 19.25
CA PHE A 365 -11.82 6.99 19.18
C PHE A 365 -12.11 6.42 20.56
N VAL A 366 -13.29 5.81 20.72
CA VAL A 366 -13.79 5.34 22.00
C VAL A 366 -13.79 3.82 22.01
N VAL A 367 -13.15 3.22 23.02
CA VAL A 367 -13.20 1.77 23.28
C VAL A 367 -14.00 1.53 24.55
N GLU A 368 -15.09 0.79 24.42
CA GLU A 368 -15.98 0.40 25.50
C GLU A 368 -15.53 -0.93 26.10
N ARG A 369 -15.59 -1.04 27.43
CA ARG A 369 -15.22 -2.26 28.17
C ARG A 369 -16.40 -2.76 29.00
N ASP A 370 -16.44 -4.06 29.22
CA ASP A 370 -17.46 -4.69 30.06
C ASP A 370 -17.37 -4.18 31.51
N GLU A 371 -18.52 -4.05 32.17
CA GLU A 371 -18.58 -3.67 33.58
C GLU A 371 -17.76 -4.64 34.47
N GLY A 372 -16.82 -4.09 35.23
CA GLY A 372 -15.98 -4.88 36.15
C GLY A 372 -14.88 -5.72 35.50
N GLY A 373 -14.69 -5.62 34.17
CA GLY A 373 -13.68 -6.38 33.43
C GLY A 373 -12.76 -5.51 32.55
N GLN A 374 -11.77 -6.14 31.92
CA GLN A 374 -10.95 -5.52 30.88
C GLN A 374 -11.36 -5.94 29.45
N ASN A 375 -12.37 -6.80 29.33
CA ASN A 375 -12.90 -7.25 28.04
C ASN A 375 -13.48 -6.08 27.25
N ILE A 376 -13.31 -6.13 25.94
CA ILE A 376 -13.73 -5.08 25.03
C ILE A 376 -15.16 -5.37 24.58
N ALA A 377 -16.08 -4.49 24.95
CA ALA A 377 -17.50 -4.57 24.59
C ALA A 377 -17.74 -4.02 23.18
N GLY A 378 -16.98 -3.01 22.77
CA GLY A 378 -17.11 -2.37 21.46
C GLY A 378 -16.11 -1.25 21.25
N TRP A 379 -16.09 -0.71 20.05
CA TRP A 379 -15.32 0.49 19.74
C TRP A 379 -16.02 1.35 18.69
N THR A 380 -15.87 2.67 18.82
CA THR A 380 -16.56 3.69 18.05
C THR A 380 -15.58 4.73 17.55
N SER A 381 -15.57 4.93 16.23
CA SER A 381 -14.83 6.01 15.57
C SER A 381 -15.73 7.23 15.40
N LYS A 382 -15.40 8.35 16.05
CA LYS A 382 -16.12 9.62 15.89
C LYS A 382 -15.46 10.44 14.79
N VAL A 383 -16.14 10.62 13.67
CA VAL A 383 -15.57 11.25 12.46
C VAL A 383 -16.28 12.53 12.06
N LEU A 384 -15.50 13.46 11.53
CA LEU A 384 -15.96 14.68 10.88
C LEU A 384 -15.70 14.57 9.38
N PHE A 385 -16.77 14.61 8.60
CA PHE A 385 -16.69 14.78 7.16
C PHE A 385 -16.75 16.26 6.80
N THR A 386 -15.89 16.73 5.90
CA THR A 386 -15.91 18.11 5.39
C THR A 386 -15.86 18.12 3.87
N ASP A 387 -16.89 18.68 3.24
CA ASP A 387 -16.93 18.96 1.81
C ASP A 387 -16.26 20.32 1.52
N PRO A 388 -15.10 20.34 0.85
CA PRO A 388 -14.36 21.57 0.59
C PRO A 388 -15.07 22.48 -0.44
N THR A 389 -15.97 21.94 -1.26
CA THR A 389 -16.66 22.70 -2.31
C THR A 389 -17.84 23.49 -1.76
N THR A 390 -18.57 22.90 -0.81
CA THR A 390 -19.76 23.52 -0.21
C THR A 390 -19.51 24.08 1.20
N GLY A 391 -18.37 23.73 1.82
CA GLY A 391 -18.09 24.01 3.23
C GLY A 391 -18.91 23.16 4.20
N ARG A 392 -19.73 22.22 3.69
CA ARG A 392 -20.62 21.40 4.52
C ARG A 392 -19.81 20.45 5.39
N GLN A 393 -20.12 20.46 6.68
CA GLN A 393 -19.59 19.51 7.64
C GLN A 393 -20.66 18.52 8.11
N LYS A 394 -20.26 17.28 8.40
CA LYS A 394 -21.13 16.26 8.99
C LYS A 394 -20.34 15.42 9.99
N LYS A 395 -20.76 15.45 11.26
CA LYS A 395 -20.28 14.52 12.28
C LYS A 395 -21.01 13.18 12.15
N ALA A 396 -20.31 12.09 12.39
CA ALA A 396 -20.90 10.75 12.47
C ALA A 396 -20.10 9.86 13.41
N ASP A 397 -20.80 8.95 14.08
CA ASP A 397 -20.21 7.86 14.84
C ASP A 397 -20.27 6.60 13.99
N ILE A 398 -19.15 5.85 13.93
CA ILE A 398 -19.04 4.60 13.18
C ILE A 398 -18.62 3.50 14.15
N TRP A 399 -19.45 2.46 14.29
CA TRP A 399 -19.16 1.29 15.11
C TRP A 399 -19.66 0.00 14.44
N MET A 400 -19.52 -1.13 15.12
CA MET A 400 -19.91 -2.45 14.60
C MET A 400 -21.35 -2.45 14.06
N ASN A 401 -21.53 -2.82 12.79
CA ASN A 401 -22.80 -2.84 12.07
C ASN A 401 -23.53 -1.48 11.91
N HIS A 402 -22.88 -0.37 12.26
CA HIS A 402 -23.45 0.98 12.13
C HIS A 402 -22.54 1.88 11.28
N PRO A 403 -22.67 1.81 9.94
CA PRO A 403 -21.86 2.60 9.03
C PRO A 403 -22.34 4.04 8.88
N ALA A 404 -21.41 4.95 8.61
CA ALA A 404 -21.73 6.31 8.19
C ALA A 404 -21.79 6.42 6.66
N ILE A 405 -22.63 7.31 6.13
CA ILE A 405 -22.74 7.59 4.70
C ILE A 405 -22.51 9.08 4.42
N PHE A 406 -21.63 9.38 3.46
CA PHE A 406 -21.33 10.74 2.99
C PHE A 406 -20.97 10.75 1.49
N HIS A 407 -21.61 11.63 0.68
CA HIS A 407 -21.52 11.64 -0.80
C HIS A 407 -21.62 10.27 -1.50
N GLY A 408 -22.47 9.39 -0.98
CA GLY A 408 -22.66 8.03 -1.50
C GLY A 408 -21.54 7.04 -1.15
N TYR A 409 -20.53 7.45 -0.37
CA TYR A 409 -19.55 6.56 0.22
C TYR A 409 -20.06 6.07 1.57
N LYS A 410 -19.99 4.76 1.78
CA LYS A 410 -20.27 4.08 3.04
C LYS A 410 -18.95 3.83 3.77
N PHE A 411 -18.87 4.25 5.02
CA PHE A 411 -17.74 4.06 5.92
C PHE A 411 -18.15 3.06 7.00
N SER A 412 -17.43 1.95 7.08
CA SER A 412 -17.67 0.89 8.05
C SER A 412 -16.39 0.65 8.85
N GLN A 413 -16.55 0.28 10.11
CA GLN A 413 -15.41 -0.07 10.94
C GLN A 413 -14.75 -1.36 10.42
N ALA A 414 -13.42 -1.34 10.23
CA ALA A 414 -12.66 -2.49 9.73
C ALA A 414 -11.75 -3.09 10.81
N SER A 415 -10.86 -2.27 11.38
CA SER A 415 -9.93 -2.69 12.43
C SER A 415 -9.46 -1.49 13.24
N TRP A 416 -8.66 -1.75 14.27
CA TRP A 416 -8.02 -0.76 15.14
C TRP A 416 -6.80 -1.42 15.80
N ASP A 417 -5.94 -0.63 16.46
CA ASP A 417 -4.75 -1.15 17.16
C ASP A 417 -4.98 -1.14 18.68
N PRO A 418 -4.99 -2.32 19.34
CA PRO A 418 -5.07 -2.44 20.80
C PRO A 418 -4.04 -1.64 21.59
N ASN A 419 -2.88 -1.36 21.00
CA ASN A 419 -1.81 -0.59 21.63
C ASN A 419 -1.92 0.92 21.37
N ASP A 420 -2.85 1.33 20.52
CA ASP A 420 -3.01 2.71 20.09
C ASP A 420 -4.49 3.12 20.00
N LEU A 421 -5.02 3.57 21.13
CA LEU A 421 -6.40 4.04 21.29
C LEU A 421 -6.69 5.35 20.56
N LYS A 422 -5.79 5.84 19.71
CA LYS A 422 -6.02 7.00 18.84
C LYS A 422 -6.16 6.60 17.38
N TYR A 423 -6.09 5.31 17.05
CA TYR A 423 -6.00 4.81 15.69
C TYR A 423 -7.19 3.94 15.30
N THR A 424 -7.69 4.14 14.08
CA THR A 424 -8.77 3.33 13.51
C THR A 424 -8.54 3.11 12.03
N VAL A 425 -9.01 1.97 11.52
CA VAL A 425 -9.10 1.69 10.10
C VAL A 425 -10.56 1.55 9.71
N LEU A 426 -10.99 2.37 8.76
CA LEU A 426 -12.32 2.35 8.19
C LEU A 426 -12.29 1.71 6.81
N GLN A 427 -13.20 0.78 6.55
CA GLN A 427 -13.51 0.33 5.20
C GLN A 427 -14.39 1.38 4.53
N VAL A 428 -13.98 1.84 3.36
CA VAL A 428 -14.70 2.81 2.54
C VAL A 428 -15.21 2.09 1.30
N LYS A 429 -16.52 2.14 1.05
CA LYS A 429 -17.16 1.53 -0.11
C LYS A 429 -18.08 2.50 -0.82
N LYS A 430 -18.06 2.51 -2.15
CA LYS A 430 -19.04 3.22 -2.98
C LYS A 430 -19.49 2.33 -4.14
N ASP A 431 -20.75 1.95 -4.09
CA ASP A 431 -21.42 1.26 -5.19
C ASP A 431 -22.23 2.28 -6.01
N PRO A 432 -22.31 2.14 -7.35
CA PRO A 432 -23.23 2.95 -8.15
C PRO A 432 -24.68 2.78 -7.67
N MET A 433 -25.47 3.85 -7.72
CA MET A 433 -26.86 3.82 -7.23
C MET A 433 -27.72 2.73 -7.86
N TRP A 434 -27.52 2.43 -9.15
CA TRP A 434 -28.24 1.37 -9.85
C TRP A 434 -27.89 -0.03 -9.31
N VAL A 435 -26.64 -0.25 -8.86
CA VAL A 435 -26.22 -1.51 -8.24
C VAL A 435 -26.89 -1.70 -6.88
N THR A 436 -26.91 -0.64 -6.07
CA THR A 436 -27.62 -0.63 -4.80
C THR A 436 -29.12 -0.89 -5.00
N ALA A 437 -29.73 -0.27 -6.02
CA ALA A 437 -31.13 -0.49 -6.36
C ALA A 437 -31.41 -1.96 -6.77
N LEU A 438 -30.51 -2.61 -7.53
CA LEU A 438 -30.65 -4.02 -7.89
C LEU A 438 -30.66 -4.93 -6.65
N THR A 439 -29.72 -4.74 -5.72
CA THR A 439 -29.61 -5.58 -4.52
C THR A 439 -30.77 -5.36 -3.55
N TRP A 440 -31.17 -4.11 -3.33
CA TRP A 440 -32.30 -3.76 -2.45
C TRP A 440 -33.64 -4.15 -3.07
N GLY A 441 -33.85 -3.85 -4.35
CA GLY A 441 -35.04 -4.26 -5.10
C GLY A 441 -35.16 -5.78 -5.18
N GLY A 442 -34.06 -6.48 -5.42
CA GLY A 442 -34.03 -7.94 -5.41
C GLY A 442 -34.38 -8.53 -4.04
N SER A 443 -33.89 -7.92 -2.96
CA SER A 443 -34.23 -8.31 -1.57
C SER A 443 -35.72 -8.09 -1.28
N ALA A 444 -36.26 -6.92 -1.64
CA ALA A 444 -37.67 -6.60 -1.49
C ALA A 444 -38.57 -7.57 -2.28
N LEU A 445 -38.22 -7.89 -3.54
CA LEU A 445 -38.95 -8.88 -4.33
C LEU A 445 -38.83 -10.28 -3.74
N THR A 446 -37.67 -10.66 -3.19
CA THR A 446 -37.50 -11.97 -2.55
C THR A 446 -38.45 -12.11 -1.36
N ILE A 447 -38.47 -11.11 -0.48
CA ILE A 447 -39.37 -11.05 0.68
C ILE A 447 -40.84 -11.05 0.24
N LEU A 448 -41.20 -10.20 -0.73
CA LEU A 448 -42.55 -10.12 -1.28
C LEU A 448 -43.00 -11.45 -1.88
N GLY A 449 -42.16 -12.08 -2.71
CA GLY A 449 -42.46 -13.35 -3.37
C GLY A 449 -42.68 -14.47 -2.36
N ILE A 450 -41.85 -14.55 -1.31
CA ILE A 450 -42.03 -15.48 -0.20
C ILE A 450 -43.36 -15.18 0.52
N GLY A 451 -43.63 -13.91 0.85
CA GLY A 451 -44.89 -13.49 1.45
C GLY A 451 -46.11 -13.90 0.63
N LEU A 452 -46.08 -13.71 -0.70
CA LEU A 452 -47.15 -14.13 -1.60
C LEU A 452 -47.33 -15.66 -1.60
N MET A 453 -46.24 -16.43 -1.58
CA MET A 453 -46.34 -17.90 -1.55
C MET A 453 -47.02 -18.43 -0.28
N PHE A 454 -46.76 -17.81 0.87
CA PHE A 454 -47.30 -18.26 2.16
C PHE A 454 -48.68 -17.67 2.48
N TYR A 455 -48.90 -16.38 2.20
CA TYR A 455 -50.09 -15.65 2.65
C TYR A 455 -51.12 -15.39 1.54
N ALA A 456 -50.71 -15.30 0.28
CA ALA A 456 -51.66 -15.09 -0.83
C ALA A 456 -52.30 -16.40 -1.33
N ARG A 457 -51.95 -17.55 -0.75
CA ARG A 457 -52.57 -18.87 -1.00
C ARG A 457 -54.09 -18.91 -0.80
N ARG A 458 -54.65 -17.90 -0.12
CA ARG A 458 -56.09 -17.78 0.17
C ARG A 458 -56.87 -16.94 -0.87
N TRP A 459 -56.18 -16.25 -1.77
CA TRP A 459 -56.75 -15.28 -2.72
C TRP A 459 -56.50 -15.63 -4.20
N VAL A 460 -55.83 -16.76 -4.48
CA VAL A 460 -55.38 -17.25 -5.79
C VAL A 460 -55.44 -18.77 -5.84
#